data_AF-A0A6A6HP90-F1
#
_entry.id   AF-A0A6A6HP90-F1
#
_cell.length_a   1.000
_cell.length_b   1.000
_cell.length_c   1.000
_cell.angle_alpha   90.00
_cell.angle_beta   90.00
_cell.angle_gamma   90.00
#
_symmetry.space_group_name_H-M   'P 1'
#
loop_
_entity.id
_entity.type
_entity.pdbx_description
1 polymer ?
#
loop_
_entity_poly.entity_id
_entity_poly.type
_entity_poly.pdbx_seq_one_letter_code
_entity_poly.pdbx_strand_id
1 'polypeptide(L)'
;MPGIVNSHSGTQYPITDEELEVLQNANLRPGGKGWRPYPAHSRPVAEVAAGFVRYIKNESYCHSWTQEEFGEAASRLCGFFEDKDNGRSRDWYPDIVFKVFNDLDICFFNMELCRRVYLRWQPHATRPGNLAVTEQPSRSCSRVRITLYYEDLCRGRPPLFFILGSLIHEMLHAYLIVMTSGNDHEYNMRGQPCYHGPSFVKCAKILNRIYKGRLYLLDGQEEAEGHYPGWSHSGKSWHPGAMFGGTLYPEDFYHPQMMYPGGFWGGLMGPY
;
A
#
# COMPACT_ATOMS: atom_id res chain seq x y z
N MET A 1 24.53 9.54 -20.01
CA MET A 1 23.24 8.81 -19.91
C MET A 1 23.20 8.21 -18.51
N PRO A 2 22.24 8.53 -17.63
CA PRO A 2 22.09 7.80 -16.40
C PRO A 2 21.68 6.38 -16.79
N GLY A 3 22.61 5.45 -16.61
CA GLY A 3 22.40 4.04 -16.89
C GLY A 3 21.24 3.51 -16.05
N ILE A 4 20.60 2.46 -16.57
CA ILE A 4 19.72 1.56 -15.84
C ILE A 4 20.27 1.43 -14.41
N VAL A 5 19.54 1.92 -13.41
CA VAL A 5 19.97 1.76 -12.01
C VAL A 5 20.15 0.27 -11.78
N ASN A 6 21.37 -0.14 -11.47
CA ASN A 6 21.75 -1.53 -11.41
C ASN A 6 21.01 -2.19 -10.24
N SER A 7 19.99 -2.98 -10.56
CA SER A 7 19.03 -3.50 -9.60
C SER A 7 19.60 -4.57 -8.65
N HIS A 8 20.84 -4.99 -8.87
CA HIS A 8 21.59 -5.90 -7.99
C HIS A 8 22.50 -5.18 -6.97
N SER A 9 22.71 -3.87 -7.09
CA SER A 9 23.66 -3.14 -6.22
C SER A 9 22.96 -2.23 -5.23
N GLY A 10 23.35 -2.30 -3.96
CA GLY A 10 23.01 -1.27 -2.97
C GLY A 10 22.34 -1.82 -1.71
N THR A 11 21.08 -2.24 -1.80
CA THR A 11 20.36 -2.71 -0.61
C THR A 11 20.44 -4.23 -0.42
N GLN A 12 20.75 -4.67 0.80
CA GLN A 12 20.71 -6.07 1.24
C GLN A 12 19.25 -6.54 1.49
N TYR A 13 18.37 -6.38 0.51
CA TYR A 13 17.01 -6.92 0.56
C TYR A 13 16.92 -8.09 -0.42
N PRO A 14 16.38 -9.25 -0.02
CA PRO A 14 16.36 -10.43 -0.88
C PRO A 14 15.39 -10.26 -2.06
N ILE A 15 15.86 -10.62 -3.25
CA ILE A 15 15.06 -10.81 -4.47
C ILE A 15 15.81 -11.82 -5.35
N THR A 16 15.10 -12.65 -6.09
CA THR A 16 15.75 -13.53 -7.08
C THR A 16 16.01 -12.79 -8.40
N ASP A 17 17.04 -13.21 -9.14
CA ASP A 17 17.33 -12.64 -10.46
C ASP A 17 16.15 -12.82 -11.44
N GLU A 18 15.45 -13.96 -11.35
CA GLU A 18 14.26 -14.24 -12.17
C GLU A 18 13.11 -13.27 -11.85
N GLU A 19 12.82 -13.01 -10.57
CA GLU A 19 11.78 -12.05 -10.19
C GLU A 19 12.09 -10.64 -10.67
N LEU A 20 13.35 -10.24 -10.52
CA LEU A 20 13.80 -8.93 -10.93
C LEU A 20 13.74 -8.76 -12.45
N GLU A 21 14.19 -9.77 -13.21
CA GLU A 21 14.07 -9.80 -14.66
C GLU A 21 12.60 -9.68 -15.09
N VAL A 22 11.71 -10.48 -14.51
CA VAL A 22 10.28 -10.45 -14.83
C VAL A 22 9.68 -9.08 -14.50
N LEU A 23 10.00 -8.48 -13.36
CA LEU A 23 9.48 -7.17 -12.95
C LEU A 23 9.93 -6.04 -13.88
N GLN A 24 11.12 -6.14 -14.46
CA GLN A 24 11.72 -5.11 -15.32
C GLN A 24 11.60 -5.38 -16.84
N ASN A 25 11.10 -6.54 -17.26
CA ASN A 25 11.01 -6.88 -18.68
C ASN A 25 9.76 -6.29 -19.38
N ALA A 26 9.90 -5.14 -20.04
CA ALA A 26 8.81 -4.50 -20.80
C ALA A 26 8.22 -5.39 -21.91
N ASN A 27 8.98 -6.38 -22.40
CA ASN A 27 8.63 -7.23 -23.53
C ASN A 27 7.97 -8.55 -23.11
N LEU A 28 7.62 -8.72 -21.83
CA LEU A 28 6.91 -9.91 -21.38
C LEU A 28 5.51 -9.99 -22.01
N ARG A 29 5.33 -10.92 -22.94
CA ARG A 29 4.09 -11.12 -23.72
C ARG A 29 3.24 -12.27 -23.19
N PRO A 30 1.93 -12.29 -23.52
CA PRO A 30 1.08 -13.46 -23.30
C PRO A 30 1.72 -14.75 -23.79
N GLY A 31 1.74 -15.77 -22.93
CA GLY A 31 2.32 -17.08 -23.21
C GLY A 31 3.82 -17.22 -22.91
N GLY A 32 4.53 -16.14 -22.54
CA GLY A 32 5.94 -16.21 -22.12
C GLY A 32 6.14 -16.77 -20.70
N LYS A 33 7.34 -17.28 -20.39
CA LYS A 33 7.70 -17.68 -19.01
C LYS A 33 7.54 -16.48 -18.08
N GLY A 34 6.82 -16.67 -16.97
CA GLY A 34 6.56 -15.61 -16.01
C GLY A 34 5.40 -14.68 -16.40
N TRP A 35 4.73 -14.87 -17.54
CA TRP A 35 3.51 -14.12 -17.85
C TRP A 35 2.36 -14.53 -16.92
N ARG A 36 1.58 -13.54 -16.46
CA ARG A 36 0.33 -13.78 -15.74
C ARG A 36 -0.80 -12.94 -16.35
N PRO A 37 -1.92 -13.57 -16.77
CA PRO A 37 -3.05 -12.85 -17.34
C PRO A 37 -3.84 -12.09 -16.26
N TYR A 38 -4.61 -11.11 -16.69
CA TYR A 38 -5.53 -10.39 -15.80
C TYR A 38 -6.68 -11.30 -15.37
N PRO A 39 -7.32 -11.02 -14.23
CA PRO A 39 -8.54 -11.71 -13.84
C PRO A 39 -9.56 -11.69 -15.00
N ALA A 40 -10.17 -12.85 -15.29
CA ALA A 40 -11.07 -13.01 -16.45
C ALA A 40 -12.36 -12.17 -16.34
N HIS A 41 -12.74 -11.77 -15.13
CA HIS A 41 -13.96 -11.02 -14.87
C HIS A 41 -13.63 -9.61 -14.41
N SER A 42 -14.05 -8.64 -15.21
CA SER A 42 -14.06 -7.23 -14.81
C SER A 42 -15.07 -7.06 -13.68
N ARG A 43 -14.61 -6.52 -12.54
CA ARG A 43 -15.48 -6.12 -11.43
C ARG A 43 -15.61 -4.61 -11.38
N PRO A 44 -16.76 -4.04 -10.97
CA PRO A 44 -16.89 -2.61 -10.73
C PRO A 44 -15.84 -2.13 -9.71
N VAL A 45 -15.23 -0.97 -9.96
CA VAL A 45 -14.17 -0.40 -9.10
C VAL A 45 -14.61 -0.26 -7.63
N ALA A 46 -15.86 0.13 -7.39
CA ALA A 46 -16.43 0.24 -6.04
C ALA A 46 -16.49 -1.11 -5.31
N GLU A 47 -16.78 -2.21 -6.02
CA GLU A 47 -16.78 -3.56 -5.46
C GLU A 47 -15.36 -4.02 -5.15
N VAL A 48 -14.41 -3.77 -6.07
CA VAL A 48 -12.99 -4.06 -5.87
C VAL A 48 -12.46 -3.33 -4.64
N ALA A 49 -12.76 -2.04 -4.48
CA ALA A 49 -12.34 -1.26 -3.33
C ALA A 49 -13.01 -1.71 -2.02
N ALA A 50 -14.30 -2.06 -2.06
CA ALA A 50 -14.97 -2.63 -0.89
C ALA A 50 -14.35 -3.98 -0.48
N GLY A 51 -14.00 -4.82 -1.46
CA GLY A 51 -13.29 -6.08 -1.26
C GLY A 51 -11.90 -5.85 -0.67
N PHE A 52 -11.13 -4.90 -1.22
CA PHE A 52 -9.82 -4.50 -0.70
C PHE A 52 -9.90 -4.01 0.74
N VAL A 53 -10.83 -3.11 1.06
CA VAL A 53 -10.99 -2.61 2.44
C VAL A 53 -11.37 -3.73 3.40
N ARG A 54 -12.18 -4.70 2.96
CA ARG A 54 -12.55 -5.86 3.78
C ARG A 54 -11.38 -6.79 3.99
N TYR A 55 -10.60 -7.04 2.94
CA TYR A 55 -9.34 -7.76 2.99
C TYR A 55 -8.41 -7.09 4.01
N ILE A 56 -8.12 -5.80 3.84
CA ILE A 56 -7.29 -4.97 4.74
C ILE A 56 -7.90 -4.72 6.15
N LYS A 57 -9.10 -5.20 6.46
CA LYS A 57 -9.65 -5.10 7.82
C LYS A 57 -9.79 -6.45 8.50
N ASN A 58 -9.85 -7.51 7.73
CA ASN A 58 -10.00 -8.84 8.27
C ASN A 58 -8.60 -9.34 8.60
N GLU A 59 -8.21 -9.24 9.87
CA GLU A 59 -6.95 -9.77 10.43
C GLU A 59 -6.68 -11.25 10.09
N SER A 60 -7.68 -11.95 9.55
CA SER A 60 -7.63 -13.31 9.00
C SER A 60 -6.98 -13.42 7.60
N TYR A 61 -5.98 -12.60 7.28
CA TYR A 61 -5.40 -12.35 5.94
C TYR A 61 -4.90 -13.54 5.10
N CYS A 62 -5.07 -14.78 5.53
CA CYS A 62 -4.33 -15.93 5.04
C CYS A 62 -5.15 -16.90 4.19
N HIS A 63 -5.83 -16.41 3.15
CA HIS A 63 -6.77 -17.25 2.39
C HIS A 63 -6.46 -17.43 0.89
N SER A 64 -5.21 -17.19 0.46
CA SER A 64 -4.80 -17.71 -0.86
C SER A 64 -3.34 -18.19 -0.97
N TRP A 65 -2.45 -17.72 -0.10
CA TRP A 65 -1.06 -18.17 0.02
C TRP A 65 -0.81 -18.73 1.42
N THR A 66 0.30 -19.46 1.60
CA THR A 66 0.63 -20.04 2.90
C THR A 66 0.78 -18.91 3.94
N GLN A 67 0.27 -19.13 5.16
CA GLN A 67 0.54 -18.22 6.30
C GLN A 67 2.03 -17.90 6.45
N GLU A 68 2.87 -18.86 6.03
CA GLU A 68 4.33 -18.78 6.00
C GLU A 68 4.85 -17.69 5.06
N GLU A 69 4.49 -17.69 3.77
CA GLU A 69 4.98 -16.68 2.81
C GLU A 69 4.60 -15.25 3.21
N PHE A 70 3.37 -15.04 3.70
CA PHE A 70 2.95 -13.76 4.24
C PHE A 70 3.77 -13.40 5.49
N GLY A 71 3.94 -14.33 6.42
CA GLY A 71 4.72 -14.12 7.64
C GLY A 71 6.18 -13.77 7.36
N GLU A 72 6.79 -14.43 6.38
CA GLU A 72 8.15 -14.13 5.94
C GLU A 72 8.26 -12.76 5.27
N ALA A 73 7.38 -12.43 4.33
CA ALA A 73 7.37 -11.13 3.66
C ALA A 73 7.13 -9.99 4.65
N ALA A 74 6.17 -10.15 5.55
CA ALA A 74 5.90 -9.21 6.63
C ALA A 74 7.13 -9.07 7.55
N SER A 75 7.75 -10.18 7.97
CA SER A 75 8.95 -10.15 8.80
C SER A 75 10.12 -9.42 8.13
N ARG A 76 10.37 -9.66 6.84
CA ARG A 76 11.41 -8.96 6.07
C ARG A 76 11.13 -7.46 5.97
N LEU A 77 9.90 -7.06 5.64
CA LEU A 77 9.51 -5.66 5.59
C LEU A 77 9.64 -4.99 6.96
N CYS A 78 9.18 -5.67 8.01
CA CYS A 78 9.28 -5.21 9.39
C CYS A 78 10.73 -4.98 9.81
N GLY A 79 11.60 -5.99 9.66
CA GLY A 79 13.02 -5.86 9.99
C GLY A 79 13.70 -4.78 9.17
N PHE A 80 13.40 -4.71 7.86
CA PHE A 80 13.93 -3.66 7.00
C PHE A 80 13.48 -2.26 7.43
N PHE A 81 12.22 -2.09 7.84
CA PHE A 81 11.73 -0.82 8.36
C PHE A 81 12.33 -0.50 9.71
N GLU A 82 12.41 -1.44 10.66
CA GLU A 82 13.03 -1.23 11.97
C GLU A 82 14.50 -0.79 11.84
N ASP A 83 15.28 -1.48 11.01
CA ASP A 83 16.68 -1.13 10.74
C ASP A 83 16.83 0.28 10.15
N LYS A 84 15.86 0.71 9.35
CA LYS A 84 15.84 2.03 8.68
C LYS A 84 15.14 3.13 9.48
N ASP A 85 14.36 2.80 10.50
CA ASP A 85 13.72 3.75 11.42
C ASP A 85 14.62 4.02 12.65
N ASN A 86 15.42 3.02 13.07
CA ASN A 86 16.35 3.13 14.19
C ASN A 86 17.56 4.03 13.94
N GLY A 87 17.78 4.43 12.69
CA GLY A 87 18.63 5.55 12.34
C GLY A 87 17.97 6.29 11.20
N ARG A 88 17.91 7.63 11.27
CA ARG A 88 17.38 8.58 10.26
C ARG A 88 18.11 8.49 8.90
N SER A 89 18.35 7.29 8.41
CA SER A 89 19.24 6.96 7.33
C SER A 89 18.55 7.35 6.03
N ARG A 90 19.08 8.40 5.41
CA ARG A 90 18.84 8.73 4.01
C ARG A 90 19.59 7.78 3.08
N ASP A 91 20.25 6.75 3.63
CA ASP A 91 21.04 5.75 2.92
C ASP A 91 20.13 4.58 2.55
N TRP A 92 19.27 4.85 1.58
CA TRP A 92 18.60 3.83 0.81
C TRP A 92 19.16 3.85 -0.62
N TYR A 93 19.08 2.71 -1.29
CA TYR A 93 19.52 2.58 -2.66
C TYR A 93 18.31 2.45 -3.58
N PRO A 94 18.36 2.96 -4.82
CA PRO A 94 17.15 3.03 -5.65
C PRO A 94 16.72 1.68 -6.22
N ASP A 95 17.52 0.64 -6.06
CA ASP A 95 17.15 -0.75 -6.33
C ASP A 95 16.08 -1.27 -5.35
N ILE A 96 15.94 -0.66 -4.16
CA ILE A 96 15.02 -1.12 -3.12
C ILE A 96 13.57 -1.24 -3.60
N VAL A 97 13.11 -0.32 -4.46
CA VAL A 97 11.73 -0.30 -4.96
C VAL A 97 11.39 -1.56 -5.76
N PHE A 98 12.38 -2.17 -6.42
CA PHE A 98 12.20 -3.44 -7.11
C PHE A 98 12.22 -4.61 -6.13
N LYS A 99 13.16 -4.57 -5.17
CA LYS A 99 13.39 -5.65 -4.21
C LYS A 99 12.21 -5.88 -3.27
N VAL A 100 11.59 -4.81 -2.77
CA VAL A 100 10.43 -4.93 -1.86
C VAL A 100 9.10 -5.15 -2.58
N PHE A 101 9.05 -5.03 -3.91
CA PHE A 101 7.78 -4.97 -4.65
C PHE A 101 6.90 -6.19 -4.39
N ASN A 102 7.46 -7.40 -4.50
CA ASN A 102 6.69 -8.63 -4.28
C ASN A 102 6.25 -8.78 -2.82
N ASP A 103 7.10 -8.41 -1.85
CA ASP A 103 6.70 -8.46 -0.43
C ASP A 103 5.57 -7.46 -0.12
N LEU A 104 5.60 -6.27 -0.72
CA LEU A 104 4.49 -5.31 -0.63
C LEU A 104 3.22 -5.85 -1.31
N ASP A 105 3.35 -6.55 -2.43
CA ASP A 105 2.24 -7.18 -3.14
C ASP A 105 1.62 -8.34 -2.34
N ILE A 106 2.44 -9.17 -1.70
CA ILE A 106 2.00 -10.21 -0.75
C ILE A 106 1.22 -9.55 0.39
N CYS A 107 1.81 -8.56 1.06
CA CYS A 107 1.25 -7.97 2.27
C CYS A 107 -0.04 -7.17 2.02
N PHE A 108 -0.12 -6.43 0.91
CA PHE A 108 -1.22 -5.47 0.70
C PHE A 108 -2.18 -5.84 -0.42
N PHE A 109 -1.73 -6.57 -1.43
CA PHE A 109 -2.49 -6.74 -2.67
C PHE A 109 -2.76 -8.21 -2.98
N ASN A 110 -2.51 -9.11 -2.03
CA ASN A 110 -2.75 -10.56 -2.14
C ASN A 110 -2.08 -11.16 -3.39
N MET A 111 -0.85 -10.72 -3.66
CA MET A 111 -0.09 -11.11 -4.84
C MET A 111 -0.77 -10.75 -6.16
N GLU A 112 -1.75 -9.85 -6.23
CA GLU A 112 -2.46 -9.59 -7.49
C GLU A 112 -1.63 -8.80 -8.51
N LEU A 113 -0.51 -8.18 -8.11
CA LEU A 113 0.33 -7.38 -9.00
C LEU A 113 1.51 -8.17 -9.59
N CYS A 114 1.96 -9.20 -8.88
CA CYS A 114 3.12 -9.99 -9.23
C CYS A 114 2.94 -10.56 -10.64
N ARG A 115 3.95 -10.35 -11.48
CA ARG A 115 3.99 -10.72 -12.91
C ARG A 115 3.01 -9.97 -13.83
N ARG A 116 2.12 -9.12 -13.30
CA ARG A 116 1.18 -8.27 -14.06
C ARG A 116 1.62 -6.82 -14.19
N VAL A 117 2.64 -6.43 -13.42
CA VAL A 117 3.24 -5.10 -13.43
C VAL A 117 4.63 -5.13 -14.08
N TYR A 118 4.92 -4.11 -14.86
CA TYR A 118 6.26 -3.72 -15.28
C TYR A 118 6.67 -2.45 -14.51
N LEU A 119 7.70 -2.54 -13.68
CA LEU A 119 8.21 -1.43 -12.88
C LEU A 119 9.52 -0.90 -13.48
N ARG A 120 9.67 0.43 -13.54
CA ARG A 120 10.91 1.05 -14.01
C ARG A 120 11.18 2.42 -13.38
N TRP A 121 12.46 2.82 -13.45
CA TRP A 121 12.87 4.20 -13.30
C TRP A 121 12.83 4.94 -14.63
N GLN A 122 12.51 6.23 -14.58
CA GLN A 122 12.84 7.21 -15.63
C GLN A 122 13.50 8.43 -15.00
N PRO A 123 14.32 9.21 -15.73
CA PRO A 123 14.98 10.38 -15.14
C PRO A 123 13.99 11.44 -14.64
N HIS A 124 13.07 11.85 -15.50
CA HIS A 124 12.14 12.94 -15.24
C HIS A 124 10.72 12.64 -15.68
N ALA A 125 9.78 13.26 -15.01
CA ALA A 125 8.41 13.33 -15.46
C ALA A 125 8.26 14.16 -16.73
N THR A 126 7.32 13.75 -17.59
CA THR A 126 6.89 14.57 -18.72
C THR A 126 6.12 15.82 -18.29
N ARG A 127 5.52 15.78 -17.09
CA ARG A 127 4.78 16.90 -16.48
C ARG A 127 5.46 17.30 -15.17
N PRO A 128 5.80 18.58 -14.97
CA PRO A 128 6.41 19.05 -13.72
C PRO A 128 5.53 18.69 -12.51
N GLY A 129 6.18 18.24 -11.42
CA GLY A 129 5.50 17.91 -10.17
C GLY A 129 5.10 16.44 -10.01
N ASN A 130 5.05 15.65 -11.09
CA ASN A 130 4.77 14.23 -10.98
C ASN A 130 6.01 13.48 -10.46
N LEU A 131 5.84 12.68 -9.42
CA LEU A 131 6.92 11.86 -8.85
C LEU A 131 6.89 10.42 -9.37
N ALA A 132 5.72 9.96 -9.79
CA ALA A 132 5.49 8.66 -10.37
C ALA A 132 4.24 8.68 -11.26
N VAL A 133 4.01 7.58 -11.99
CA VAL A 133 2.78 7.35 -12.75
C VAL A 133 2.51 5.87 -12.95
N THR A 134 1.23 5.51 -12.93
CA THR A 134 0.72 4.20 -13.34
C THR A 134 -0.05 4.33 -14.64
N GLU A 135 0.27 3.46 -15.59
CA GLU A 135 -0.35 3.43 -16.91
C GLU A 135 -0.95 2.06 -17.19
N GLN A 136 -2.16 2.06 -17.76
CA GLN A 136 -2.81 0.84 -18.25
C GLN A 136 -1.97 0.15 -19.35
N PRO A 137 -2.20 -1.15 -19.61
CA PRO A 137 -1.60 -1.83 -20.75
C PRO A 137 -1.83 -1.08 -22.06
N SER A 138 -0.85 -1.17 -22.93
CA SER A 138 -0.89 -0.56 -24.25
C SER A 138 -0.29 -1.50 -25.29
N ARG A 139 -0.31 -1.10 -26.56
CA ARG A 139 0.30 -1.88 -27.65
C ARG A 139 1.79 -2.15 -27.43
N SER A 140 2.51 -1.25 -26.73
CA SER A 140 3.94 -1.42 -26.45
C SER A 140 4.20 -2.30 -25.23
N CYS A 141 3.33 -2.26 -24.21
CA CYS A 141 3.48 -3.00 -22.96
C CYS A 141 2.16 -3.69 -22.58
N SER A 142 2.15 -5.03 -22.57
CA SER A 142 0.98 -5.85 -22.26
C SER A 142 0.61 -5.90 -20.77
N ARG A 143 1.39 -5.23 -19.92
CA ARG A 143 1.27 -5.19 -18.46
C ARG A 143 0.96 -3.77 -17.97
N VAL A 144 0.43 -3.63 -16.77
CA VAL A 144 0.38 -2.32 -16.10
C VAL A 144 1.81 -1.82 -15.97
N ARG A 145 2.06 -0.57 -16.34
CA ARG A 145 3.38 0.04 -16.20
C ARG A 145 3.37 1.01 -15.04
N ILE A 146 4.27 0.79 -14.07
CA ILE A 146 4.59 1.77 -13.04
C ILE A 146 5.93 2.40 -13.40
N THR A 147 5.96 3.73 -13.48
CA THR A 147 7.19 4.49 -13.67
C THR A 147 7.40 5.41 -12.48
N LEU A 148 8.56 5.28 -11.82
CA LEU A 148 9.03 6.24 -10.83
C LEU A 148 10.02 7.20 -11.49
N TYR A 149 9.90 8.51 -11.23
CA TYR A 149 10.79 9.52 -11.82
C TYR A 149 11.95 9.80 -10.88
N TYR A 150 13.10 9.21 -11.16
CA TYR A 150 14.26 9.16 -10.26
C TYR A 150 14.71 10.56 -9.81
N GLU A 151 14.97 11.48 -10.73
CA GLU A 151 15.52 12.79 -10.35
C GLU A 151 14.50 13.69 -9.65
N ASP A 152 13.21 13.48 -9.91
CA ASP A 152 12.12 14.22 -9.27
C ASP A 152 11.82 13.64 -7.88
N LEU A 153 11.67 12.32 -7.79
CA LEU A 153 11.35 11.59 -6.56
C LEU A 153 12.53 11.56 -5.58
N CYS A 154 13.78 11.50 -6.05
CA CYS A 154 14.97 11.47 -5.19
C CYS A 154 15.51 12.87 -4.86
N ARG A 155 14.87 13.94 -5.35
CA ARG A 155 15.29 15.32 -5.13
C ARG A 155 15.35 15.61 -3.64
N GLY A 156 16.49 16.09 -3.16
CA GLY A 156 16.70 16.40 -1.74
C GLY A 156 16.94 15.18 -0.83
N ARG A 157 17.12 13.97 -1.41
CA ARG A 157 17.33 12.70 -0.68
C ARG A 157 16.26 12.46 0.39
N PRO A 158 14.99 12.27 -0.01
CA PRO A 158 13.91 12.12 0.94
C PRO A 158 14.07 10.82 1.76
N PRO A 159 13.35 10.71 2.89
CA PRO A 159 13.30 9.48 3.65
C PRO A 159 12.79 8.30 2.81
N LEU A 160 13.25 7.09 3.11
CA LEU A 160 12.81 5.87 2.43
C LEU A 160 11.28 5.71 2.43
N PHE A 161 10.60 6.02 3.53
CA PHE A 161 9.14 5.95 3.61
C PHE A 161 8.42 6.84 2.60
N PHE A 162 9.01 7.95 2.17
CA PHE A 162 8.44 8.79 1.11
C PHE A 162 8.51 8.08 -0.25
N ILE A 163 9.64 7.45 -0.54
CA ILE A 163 9.84 6.65 -1.76
C ILE A 163 8.89 5.46 -1.79
N LEU A 164 8.80 4.71 -0.69
CA LEU A 164 7.93 3.55 -0.58
C LEU A 164 6.44 3.95 -0.56
N GLY A 165 6.10 5.09 0.04
CA GLY A 165 4.76 5.66 -0.08
C GLY A 165 4.39 5.94 -1.53
N SER A 166 5.30 6.55 -2.28
CA SER A 166 5.09 6.78 -3.72
C SER A 166 4.94 5.47 -4.49
N LEU A 167 5.72 4.44 -4.18
CA LEU A 167 5.58 3.12 -4.79
C LEU A 167 4.22 2.48 -4.46
N ILE A 168 3.82 2.44 -3.19
CA ILE A 168 2.56 1.84 -2.73
C ILE A 168 1.36 2.58 -3.32
N HIS A 169 1.45 3.90 -3.50
CA HIS A 169 0.45 4.72 -4.18
C HIS A 169 0.21 4.22 -5.61
N GLU A 170 1.28 4.05 -6.38
CA GLU A 170 1.20 3.53 -7.74
C GLU A 170 0.79 2.05 -7.79
N MET A 171 1.22 1.24 -6.82
CA MET A 171 0.75 -0.15 -6.69
C MET A 171 -0.76 -0.22 -6.44
N LEU A 172 -1.34 0.72 -5.69
CA LEU A 172 -2.78 0.78 -5.49
C LEU A 172 -3.52 1.13 -6.79
N HIS A 173 -3.01 2.09 -7.59
CA HIS A 173 -3.53 2.32 -8.94
C HIS A 173 -3.45 1.05 -9.79
N ALA A 174 -2.30 0.38 -9.80
CA ALA A 174 -2.10 -0.85 -10.56
C ALA A 174 -3.06 -1.96 -10.12
N TYR A 175 -3.33 -2.08 -8.83
CA TYR A 175 -4.26 -3.07 -8.28
C TYR A 175 -5.67 -2.82 -8.79
N LEU A 176 -6.14 -1.57 -8.74
CA LEU A 176 -7.47 -1.22 -9.26
C LEU A 176 -7.57 -1.49 -10.76
N ILE A 177 -6.57 -1.12 -11.56
CA ILE A 177 -6.51 -1.43 -12.99
C ILE A 177 -6.57 -2.94 -13.25
N VAL A 178 -5.76 -3.74 -12.55
CA VAL A 178 -5.73 -5.20 -12.71
C VAL A 178 -7.08 -5.82 -12.38
N MET A 179 -7.67 -5.46 -11.23
CA MET A 179 -8.90 -6.09 -10.75
C MET A 179 -10.16 -5.62 -11.49
N THR A 180 -10.10 -4.48 -12.17
CA THR A 180 -11.18 -3.94 -13.01
C THR A 180 -10.95 -4.20 -14.50
N SER A 181 -9.87 -4.89 -14.87
CA SER A 181 -9.47 -5.09 -16.27
C SER A 181 -9.32 -3.77 -17.07
N GLY A 182 -8.82 -2.71 -16.44
CA GLY A 182 -8.62 -1.39 -17.03
C GLY A 182 -9.84 -0.49 -17.05
N ASN A 183 -10.93 -0.88 -16.37
CA ASN A 183 -12.14 -0.06 -16.21
C ASN A 183 -12.21 0.57 -14.81
N ASP A 184 -11.12 1.23 -14.41
CA ASP A 184 -10.99 1.89 -13.10
C ASP A 184 -11.46 3.35 -13.11
N HIS A 185 -12.14 3.79 -14.18
CA HIS A 185 -12.63 5.14 -14.30
C HIS A 185 -13.71 5.46 -13.26
N GLU A 186 -13.35 6.33 -12.32
CA GLU A 186 -14.29 7.03 -11.47
C GLU A 186 -14.42 8.48 -11.91
N TYR A 187 -15.58 9.05 -11.62
CA TYR A 187 -15.88 10.43 -11.94
C TYR A 187 -16.06 11.22 -10.64
N ASN A 188 -15.56 12.46 -10.62
CA ASN A 188 -15.81 13.38 -9.52
C ASN A 188 -17.28 13.86 -9.49
N MET A 189 -17.66 14.67 -8.51
CA MET A 189 -19.02 15.21 -8.39
C MET A 189 -19.47 16.06 -9.61
N ARG A 190 -18.53 16.45 -10.48
CA ARG A 190 -18.78 17.18 -11.73
C ARG A 190 -18.87 16.27 -12.96
N GLY A 191 -18.85 14.95 -12.77
CA GLY A 191 -18.88 13.98 -13.86
C GLY A 191 -17.59 13.91 -14.69
N GLN A 192 -16.47 14.44 -14.17
CA GLN A 192 -15.17 14.39 -14.86
C GLN A 192 -14.34 13.22 -14.32
N PRO A 193 -13.59 12.50 -15.18
CA PRO A 193 -12.67 11.46 -14.73
C PRO A 193 -11.74 12.02 -13.65
N CYS A 194 -11.70 11.37 -12.49
CA CYS A 194 -10.78 11.72 -11.42
C CYS A 194 -9.68 10.68 -11.31
N TYR A 195 -8.44 11.16 -11.19
CA TYR A 195 -7.28 10.29 -11.01
C TYR A 195 -7.35 9.58 -9.64
N HIS A 196 -7.71 10.32 -8.58
CA HIS A 196 -8.01 9.78 -7.25
C HIS A 196 -9.51 9.77 -7.00
N GLY A 197 -10.20 8.76 -7.54
CA GLY A 197 -11.62 8.58 -7.29
C GLY A 197 -11.97 8.13 -5.87
N PRO A 198 -13.27 8.17 -5.50
CA PRO A 198 -13.72 7.77 -4.16
C PRO A 198 -13.25 6.39 -3.73
N SER A 199 -13.17 5.43 -4.66
CA SER A 199 -12.68 4.07 -4.39
C SER A 199 -11.18 4.07 -4.11
N PHE A 200 -10.39 4.81 -4.89
CA PHE A 200 -8.95 4.99 -4.62
C PHE A 200 -8.72 5.62 -3.24
N VAL A 201 -9.37 6.75 -2.97
CA VAL A 201 -9.23 7.48 -1.70
C VAL A 201 -9.59 6.59 -0.50
N LYS A 202 -10.64 5.78 -0.63
CA LYS A 202 -11.06 4.82 0.41
C LYS A 202 -9.98 3.77 0.69
N CYS A 203 -9.35 3.21 -0.35
CA CYS A 203 -8.26 2.26 -0.21
C CYS A 203 -6.97 2.91 0.33
N ALA A 204 -6.62 4.10 -0.15
CA ALA A 204 -5.45 4.84 0.33
C ALA A 204 -5.58 5.18 1.82
N LYS A 205 -6.77 5.58 2.28
CA LYS A 205 -7.03 5.86 3.71
C LYS A 205 -6.82 4.64 4.61
N ILE A 206 -7.17 3.43 4.16
CA ILE A 206 -6.95 2.23 4.99
C ILE A 206 -5.45 1.87 5.04
N LEU A 207 -4.73 1.98 3.93
CA LEU A 207 -3.27 1.77 3.90
C LEU A 207 -2.53 2.81 4.75
N ASN A 208 -2.92 4.09 4.67
CA ASN A 208 -2.34 5.15 5.51
C ASN A 208 -2.48 4.86 7.01
N ARG A 209 -3.61 4.26 7.43
CA ARG A 209 -3.82 3.89 8.84
C ARG A 209 -2.85 2.82 9.31
N ILE A 210 -2.57 1.80 8.49
CA ILE A 210 -1.59 0.73 8.82
C ILE A 210 -0.24 1.35 9.16
N TYR A 211 0.17 2.37 8.40
CA TYR A 211 1.44 3.06 8.58
C TYR A 211 1.36 4.31 9.47
N LYS A 212 0.30 4.47 10.26
CA LYS A 212 0.10 5.61 11.17
C LYS A 212 0.28 6.98 10.46
N GLY A 213 -0.15 7.09 9.20
CA GLY A 213 -0.05 8.29 8.39
C GLY A 213 1.34 8.58 7.81
N ARG A 214 2.30 7.65 7.92
CA ARG A 214 3.68 7.85 7.42
C ARG A 214 3.83 7.60 5.92
N LEU A 215 2.90 6.85 5.30
CA LEU A 215 2.84 6.77 3.85
C LEU A 215 2.05 7.97 3.33
N TYR A 216 2.67 8.79 2.50
CA TYR A 216 2.02 9.92 1.85
C TYR A 216 1.29 9.40 0.59
N LEU A 217 0.20 8.65 0.79
CA LEU A 217 -0.58 8.07 -0.32
C LEU A 217 -1.61 9.02 -0.94
N LEU A 218 -1.85 10.18 -0.34
CA LEU A 218 -2.73 11.21 -0.86
C LEU A 218 -1.92 12.51 -0.90
N ASP A 219 -1.92 13.19 -2.04
CA ASP A 219 -1.40 14.56 -2.09
C ASP A 219 -2.30 15.40 -1.18
N GLY A 220 -1.74 15.97 -0.12
CA GLY A 220 -2.52 16.70 0.89
C GLY A 220 -3.05 18.06 0.42
N GLN A 221 -3.39 18.19 -0.87
CA GLN A 221 -4.33 19.20 -1.36
C GLN A 221 -5.79 18.78 -1.14
N GLU A 222 -6.11 17.49 -1.02
CA GLU A 222 -7.48 17.05 -0.70
C GLU A 222 -7.83 17.16 0.80
N GLU A 223 -6.84 17.36 1.68
CA GLU A 223 -7.04 17.64 3.12
C GLU A 223 -6.89 19.14 3.46
N ALA A 224 -6.68 20.01 2.47
CA ALA A 224 -6.40 21.43 2.67
C ALA A 224 -7.66 22.28 2.91
N GLU A 225 -8.41 21.97 3.97
CA GLU A 225 -9.11 22.98 4.78
C GLU A 225 -8.43 23.19 6.15
N GLY A 226 -7.25 22.60 6.40
CA GLY A 226 -6.51 22.80 7.64
C GLY A 226 -5.00 22.79 7.43
N HIS A 227 -4.38 23.95 7.58
CA HIS A 227 -2.95 24.25 7.69
C HIS A 227 -1.98 23.08 7.90
N TYR A 228 -0.97 22.99 7.02
CA TYR A 228 0.30 22.31 7.32
C TYR A 228 1.11 23.12 8.34
N PRO A 229 1.53 22.54 9.48
CA PRO A 229 2.72 23.01 10.17
C PRO A 229 3.94 22.31 9.58
N GLY A 230 5.05 23.06 9.54
CA GLY A 230 6.37 22.49 9.26
C GLY A 230 6.66 21.25 10.10
N TRP A 231 7.51 20.39 9.54
CA TRP A 231 8.03 19.16 10.11
C TRP A 231 8.13 19.20 11.64
N SER A 232 7.15 18.62 12.34
CA SER A 232 7.23 18.36 13.77
C SER A 232 7.13 16.87 14.01
N HIS A 233 8.18 16.32 14.62
CA HIS A 233 8.30 14.92 14.99
C HIS A 233 7.34 14.63 16.15
N SER A 234 6.23 13.92 15.90
CA SER A 234 5.61 13.15 16.97
C SER A 234 6.31 11.79 17.06
N GLY A 235 7.24 11.69 18.02
CA GLY A 235 8.08 10.52 18.29
C GLY A 235 7.31 9.33 18.85
N LYS A 236 6.32 8.82 18.12
CA LYS A 236 5.71 7.53 18.45
C LYS A 236 6.52 6.43 17.77
N SER A 237 7.19 5.63 18.59
CA SER A 237 7.90 4.42 18.20
C SER A 237 6.99 3.47 17.40
N TRP A 238 7.60 2.82 16.42
CA TRP A 238 7.00 1.74 15.67
C TRP A 238 6.79 0.55 16.61
N HIS A 239 5.62 -0.12 16.54
CA HIS A 239 5.34 -1.32 17.33
C HIS A 239 4.84 -2.40 16.36
N PRO A 240 5.63 -3.46 16.11
CA PRO A 240 5.31 -4.50 15.13
C PRO A 240 3.96 -5.19 15.38
N GLY A 241 3.53 -5.30 16.64
CA GLY A 241 2.26 -5.91 17.01
C GLY A 241 1.02 -5.25 16.40
N ALA A 242 1.05 -3.96 16.06
CA ALA A 242 -0.12 -3.27 15.51
C ALA A 242 -0.36 -3.50 14.01
N MET A 243 0.62 -4.05 13.27
CA MET A 243 0.48 -4.30 11.82
C MET A 243 0.07 -5.74 11.50
N PHE A 244 0.50 -6.73 12.30
CA PHE A 244 0.40 -8.14 11.90
C PHE A 244 0.06 -9.13 13.04
N GLY A 245 -0.37 -8.66 14.22
CA GLY A 245 -0.71 -9.60 15.30
C GLY A 245 -0.99 -8.96 16.66
N GLY A 246 -1.87 -7.95 16.71
CA GLY A 246 -2.23 -7.29 17.94
C GLY A 246 -3.70 -6.98 17.90
N THR A 247 -4.49 -7.76 18.64
CA THR A 247 -5.88 -7.47 18.96
C THR A 247 -6.01 -5.99 19.30
N LEU A 248 -6.62 -5.22 18.41
CA LEU A 248 -7.13 -3.91 18.74
C LEU A 248 -8.18 -4.13 19.83
N TYR A 249 -7.90 -3.67 21.05
CA TYR A 249 -8.86 -3.71 22.15
C TYR A 249 -10.18 -3.06 21.69
N PRO A 250 -11.33 -3.72 21.92
CA PRO A 250 -12.63 -3.18 21.56
C PRO A 250 -13.11 -2.26 22.69
N GLU A 251 -12.53 -1.08 22.81
CA GLU A 251 -13.10 -0.01 23.63
C GLU A 251 -13.47 1.15 22.70
N ASP A 252 -14.62 1.03 22.03
CA ASP A 252 -15.43 2.18 21.55
C ASP A 252 -16.73 1.69 20.88
N PHE A 253 -17.40 0.67 21.46
CA PHE A 253 -18.77 0.33 21.10
C PHE A 253 -19.64 0.27 22.35
N TYR A 254 -20.52 1.27 22.45
CA TYR A 254 -21.82 1.25 23.12
C TYR A 254 -21.88 0.67 24.54
N HIS A 255 -22.01 1.58 25.51
CA HIS A 255 -22.74 1.32 26.75
C HIS A 255 -24.25 1.24 26.43
N PRO A 256 -24.93 0.10 26.59
CA PRO A 256 -26.35 0.13 26.92
C PRO A 256 -26.46 0.44 28.42
N GLN A 257 -27.25 1.46 28.76
CA GLN A 257 -27.74 1.66 30.12
C GLN A 257 -28.54 0.42 30.53
N MET A 258 -27.92 -0.49 31.29
CA MET A 258 -28.64 -1.40 32.16
C MET A 258 -28.55 -0.84 33.58
N MET A 259 -29.73 -0.50 34.10
CA MET A 259 -29.97 -0.18 35.50
C MET A 259 -29.44 -1.30 36.39
N TYR A 260 -28.59 -0.96 37.35
CA TYR A 260 -28.38 -1.80 38.53
C TYR A 260 -29.47 -1.49 39.56
N PRO A 261 -30.09 -2.51 40.18
CA PRO A 261 -30.81 -2.32 41.42
C PRO A 261 -29.79 -2.26 42.57
N GLY A 262 -29.81 -1.15 43.29
CA GLY A 262 -29.10 -0.99 44.56
C GLY A 262 -29.66 -1.93 45.62
N GLY A 263 -28.76 -2.58 46.33
CA GLY A 263 -29.08 -3.44 47.46
C GLY A 263 -29.49 -2.66 48.71
N PHE A 264 -30.28 -3.38 49.52
CA PHE A 264 -30.22 -3.47 50.98
C PHE A 264 -30.31 -2.18 51.80
N TRP A 265 -31.46 -2.01 52.48
CA TRP A 265 -31.51 -1.73 53.92
C TRP A 265 -32.84 -2.24 54.51
N GLY A 266 -32.75 -3.04 55.56
CA GLY A 266 -33.61 -2.93 56.74
C GLY A 266 -34.94 -3.67 56.76
N GLY A 267 -34.97 -4.75 57.56
CA GLY A 267 -35.82 -4.72 58.74
C GLY A 267 -37.12 -5.53 58.71
N LEU A 268 -37.12 -6.56 59.54
CA LEU A 268 -38.14 -6.84 60.57
C LEU A 268 -39.50 -7.45 60.15
N MET A 269 -39.74 -8.59 60.81
CA MET A 269 -41.03 -9.15 61.25
C MET A 269 -41.87 -9.88 60.19
N GLY A 270 -41.97 -11.21 60.35
CA GLY A 270 -43.13 -11.99 59.87
C GLY A 270 -44.33 -11.81 60.81
N PRO A 271 -45.22 -12.81 60.96
CA PRO A 271 -45.67 -13.81 60.01
C PRO A 271 -47.14 -13.53 59.57
N TYR A 272 -47.61 -14.27 58.56
CA TYR A 272 -48.95 -14.83 58.31
C TYR A 272 -49.17 -14.98 56.81
#